data_AF-A0A2N2TVU1-F1
#
_entry.id   AF-A0A2N2TVU1-F1
#
_cell.length_a   1.000
_cell.length_b   1.000
_cell.length_c   1.000
_cell.angle_alpha   90.00
_cell.angle_beta   90.00
_cell.angle_gamma   90.00
#
_symmetry.space_group_name_H-M   'P 1'
#
loop_
_entity.id
_entity.type
_entity.pdbx_description
1 polymer ?
#
loop_
_entity_poly.entity_id
_entity_poly.type
_entity_poly.pdbx_seq_one_letter_code
_entity_poly.pdbx_strand_id
1 'polypeptide(L)'
;MLPDETYWSSDWVPDVVLVGPKGELRIEIKVTHGISGQKQLKIERDAIQTLEYDLAKLRNDQGWNLDSLAHALKTDPGIVRWAFHPQFADLKAKVHNELSRQIYESTDNLIKNAPVFGQGDLVFHPWFGLMPKDIKARQEFLNSDFAEPLEFPLRGCVTIKIRQHALLKDSWLISFVDTEAPIPRAGVYDSLLSEHLGAEGYRSSYFGIGHMRIVRGANTISPILHFVQRYASPIVTAQAKRTPPHLANTEIAQSTGSIDYKVS
;
A
#
# COMPACT_ATOMS: atom_id res chain seq x y z
N MET A 1 14.27 -34.25 35.42
CA MET A 1 15.47 -33.59 35.98
C MET A 1 15.23 -32.10 35.91
N LEU A 2 15.71 -31.32 36.88
CA LEU A 2 15.75 -29.88 36.74
C LEU A 2 16.82 -29.52 35.70
N PRO A 3 16.59 -28.52 34.82
CA PRO A 3 17.49 -28.22 33.70
C PRO A 3 18.93 -27.86 34.13
N ASP A 4 19.09 -27.45 35.38
CA ASP A 4 20.33 -26.95 36.00
C ASP A 4 21.42 -28.03 36.14
N GLU A 5 21.07 -29.31 36.00
CA GLU A 5 21.98 -30.46 36.13
C GLU A 5 22.50 -31.00 34.79
N THR A 6 22.04 -30.43 33.66
CA THR A 6 22.33 -30.96 32.32
C THR A 6 22.97 -29.89 31.43
N TYR A 7 24.04 -30.24 30.71
CA TYR A 7 24.64 -29.34 29.73
C TYR A 7 23.78 -29.29 28.46
N TRP A 8 23.17 -28.13 28.20
CA TRP A 8 22.33 -27.90 27.03
C TRP A 8 23.18 -27.39 25.86
N SER A 9 23.18 -28.12 24.74
CA SER A 9 23.84 -27.70 23.50
C SER A 9 23.08 -26.59 22.77
N SER A 10 21.82 -26.34 23.15
CA SER A 10 20.98 -25.28 22.60
C SER A 10 21.25 -23.94 23.29
N ASP A 11 21.19 -22.86 22.53
CA ASP A 11 21.28 -21.47 23.01
C ASP A 11 20.01 -20.99 23.75
N TRP A 12 19.24 -21.94 24.27
CA TRP A 12 18.09 -21.75 25.14
C TRP A 12 17.89 -23.00 26.00
N VAL A 13 17.28 -22.82 27.18
CA VAL A 13 17.01 -23.87 28.15
C VAL A 13 15.49 -23.89 28.43
N PRO A 14 14.82 -25.05 28.32
CA PRO A 14 13.42 -25.21 28.69
C PRO A 14 13.22 -25.19 30.21
N ASP A 15 12.05 -24.74 30.66
CA ASP A 15 11.73 -24.68 32.10
C ASP A 15 11.63 -26.08 32.71
N VAL A 16 11.04 -27.04 31.98
CA VAL A 16 10.92 -28.43 32.39
C VAL A 16 11.18 -29.36 31.21
N VAL A 17 11.92 -30.44 31.46
CA VAL A 17 12.12 -31.52 30.50
C VAL A 17 11.65 -32.85 31.06
N LEU A 18 10.80 -33.50 30.29
CA LEU A 18 10.33 -34.85 30.54
C LEU A 18 10.93 -35.79 29.51
N VAL A 19 11.62 -36.82 30.00
CA VAL A 19 12.22 -37.87 29.16
C VAL A 19 11.46 -39.15 29.41
N GLY A 20 10.99 -39.81 28.36
CA GLY A 20 10.28 -41.07 28.46
C GLY A 20 10.43 -41.95 27.22
N PRO A 21 9.73 -43.09 27.16
CA PRO A 21 9.82 -44.04 26.04
C PRO A 21 9.46 -43.46 24.68
N LYS A 22 8.68 -42.38 24.65
CA LYS A 22 8.25 -41.67 23.44
C LYS A 22 9.20 -40.54 23.03
N GLY A 23 10.34 -40.41 23.70
CA GLY A 23 11.33 -39.35 23.49
C GLY A 23 11.25 -38.24 24.51
N GLU A 24 11.78 -37.08 24.12
CA GLU A 24 11.86 -35.86 24.92
C GLU A 24 10.64 -34.97 24.69
N LEU A 25 10.07 -34.46 25.78
CA LEU A 25 9.05 -33.42 25.79
C LEU A 25 9.57 -32.23 26.59
N ARG A 26 9.59 -31.07 25.96
CA ARG A 26 9.96 -29.80 26.60
C ARG A 26 8.70 -29.05 27.01
N ILE A 27 8.79 -28.35 28.13
CA ILE A 27 7.69 -27.57 28.68
C ILE A 27 8.20 -26.18 29.03
N GLU A 28 7.40 -25.21 28.63
CA GLU A 28 7.54 -23.79 28.89
C GLU A 28 6.41 -23.31 29.78
N ILE A 29 6.72 -22.55 30.82
CA ILE A 29 5.75 -22.05 31.80
C ILE A 29 5.63 -20.54 31.61
N LYS A 30 4.51 -20.13 31.04
CA LYS A 30 4.13 -18.74 30.93
C LYS A 30 3.42 -18.30 32.21
N VAL A 31 4.04 -17.39 32.96
CA VAL A 31 3.42 -16.74 34.13
C VAL A 31 3.09 -15.27 33.84
N THR A 32 4.01 -14.56 33.19
CA THR A 32 3.87 -13.13 32.83
C THR A 32 4.05 -12.90 31.34
N HIS A 33 5.06 -13.54 30.75
CA HIS A 33 5.41 -13.42 29.35
C HIS A 33 5.45 -14.81 28.74
N GLY A 34 4.89 -14.97 27.55
CA GLY A 34 4.96 -16.22 26.82
C GLY A 34 6.30 -16.38 26.09
N ILE A 35 6.42 -17.47 25.36
CA ILE A 35 7.54 -17.74 24.45
C ILE A 35 7.70 -16.55 23.49
N SER A 36 8.86 -15.90 23.53
CA SER A 36 9.20 -14.79 22.64
C SER A 36 9.40 -15.27 21.21
N GLY A 37 9.29 -14.38 20.22
CA GLY A 37 9.53 -14.74 18.82
C GLY A 37 10.94 -15.34 18.58
N GLN A 38 11.97 -14.82 19.25
CA GLN A 38 13.32 -15.38 19.18
C GLN A 38 13.39 -16.78 19.79
N LYS A 39 12.70 -17.03 20.92
CA LYS A 39 12.66 -18.36 21.56
C LYS A 39 11.86 -19.35 20.71
N GLN A 40 10.77 -18.90 20.09
CA GLN A 40 9.96 -19.70 19.17
C GLN A 40 10.79 -20.23 17.98
N LEU A 41 11.63 -19.37 17.37
CA LEU A 41 12.52 -19.79 16.27
C LEU A 41 13.50 -20.89 16.70
N LYS A 42 14.02 -20.83 17.93
CA LYS A 42 14.92 -21.86 18.47
C LYS A 42 14.19 -23.16 18.75
N ILE A 43 12.97 -23.09 19.29
CA ILE A 43 12.10 -24.25 19.51
C ILE A 43 11.79 -24.95 18.17
N GLU A 44 11.43 -24.18 17.14
CA GLU A 44 11.15 -24.72 15.81
C GLU A 44 12.38 -25.35 15.15
N ARG A 45 13.57 -24.73 15.32
CA ARG A 45 14.85 -25.25 14.82
C ARG A 45 15.18 -26.60 15.46
N ASP A 46 15.03 -26.72 16.77
CA ASP A 46 15.37 -27.94 17.50
C ASP A 46 14.40 -29.09 17.19
N ALA A 47 13.20 -28.77 16.68
CA ALA A 47 12.17 -29.72 16.24
C ALA A 47 11.75 -30.75 17.30
N ILE A 48 11.89 -30.40 18.58
CA ILE A 48 11.46 -31.21 19.72
C ILE A 48 10.09 -30.76 20.20
N GLN A 49 9.23 -31.73 20.50
CA GLN A 49 7.87 -31.48 21.00
C GLN A 49 7.92 -30.55 22.22
N THR A 50 7.21 -29.43 22.14
CA THR A 50 7.23 -28.40 23.17
C THR A 50 5.82 -27.92 23.48
N LEU A 51 5.44 -28.02 24.77
CA LEU A 51 4.19 -27.48 25.29
C LEU A 51 4.45 -26.16 26.02
N GLU A 52 3.53 -25.21 25.89
CA GLU A 52 3.50 -24.03 26.75
C GLU A 52 2.27 -24.12 27.66
N TYR A 53 2.48 -23.91 28.96
CA TYR A 53 1.42 -23.78 29.95
C TYR A 53 1.25 -22.31 30.36
N ASP A 54 0.07 -21.73 30.13
CA ASP A 54 -0.29 -20.36 30.49
C ASP A 54 -0.96 -20.31 31.87
N LEU A 55 -0.15 -19.98 32.89
CA LEU A 55 -0.58 -19.82 34.27
C LEU A 55 -0.89 -18.36 34.64
N ALA A 56 -0.95 -17.44 33.67
CA ALA A 56 -1.15 -16.02 33.95
C ALA A 56 -2.49 -15.73 34.64
N LYS A 57 -3.54 -16.51 34.33
CA LYS A 57 -4.84 -16.39 35.01
C LYS A 57 -4.78 -16.87 36.46
N LEU A 58 -4.18 -18.04 36.68
CA LEU A 58 -3.98 -18.61 38.03
C LEU A 58 -3.20 -17.66 38.94
N ARG A 59 -2.21 -16.94 38.41
CA ARG A 59 -1.47 -15.93 39.17
C ARG A 59 -2.38 -14.82 39.73
N ASN A 60 -3.40 -14.41 38.98
CA ASN A 60 -4.27 -13.29 39.34
C ASN A 60 -5.44 -13.71 40.26
N ASP A 61 -5.79 -14.99 40.27
CA ASP A 61 -6.84 -15.52 41.13
C ASP A 61 -6.31 -15.78 42.54
N GLN A 62 -6.84 -15.10 43.56
CA GLN A 62 -6.32 -15.16 44.95
C GLN A 62 -6.68 -16.46 45.73
N GLY A 63 -7.09 -17.52 45.06
CA GLY A 63 -7.63 -18.73 45.69
C GLY A 63 -7.01 -20.06 45.25
N TRP A 64 -5.94 -20.05 44.45
CA TRP A 64 -5.31 -21.28 44.01
C TRP A 64 -4.44 -21.90 45.11
N ASN A 65 -4.35 -23.23 45.10
CA ASN A 65 -3.41 -24.01 45.90
C ASN A 65 -2.74 -25.09 45.01
N LEU A 66 -1.84 -25.89 45.58
CA LEU A 66 -1.12 -26.92 44.85
C LEU A 66 -2.05 -27.98 44.25
N ASP A 67 -3.14 -28.33 44.94
CA ASP A 67 -4.10 -29.32 44.45
C ASP A 67 -4.89 -28.77 43.25
N SER A 68 -5.35 -27.51 43.31
CA SER A 68 -6.05 -26.88 42.20
C SER A 68 -5.13 -26.66 40.99
N LEU A 69 -3.85 -26.33 41.22
CA LEU A 69 -2.85 -26.23 40.15
C LEU A 69 -2.59 -27.59 39.51
N ALA A 70 -2.35 -28.63 40.30
CA ALA A 70 -2.13 -29.98 39.82
C ALA A 70 -3.34 -30.53 39.06
N HIS A 71 -4.56 -30.16 39.50
CA HIS A 71 -5.78 -30.47 38.78
C HIS A 71 -5.82 -29.74 37.43
N ALA A 72 -5.64 -28.41 37.41
CA ALA A 72 -5.68 -27.61 36.19
C ALA A 72 -4.65 -28.09 35.14
N LEU A 73 -3.41 -28.38 35.53
CA LEU A 73 -2.37 -28.90 34.64
C LEU A 73 -2.75 -30.22 33.95
N LYS A 74 -3.63 -31.01 34.57
CA LYS A 74 -4.09 -32.30 34.04
C LYS A 74 -5.37 -32.20 33.22
N THR A 75 -6.25 -31.26 33.56
CA THR A 75 -7.65 -31.28 33.07
C THR A 75 -8.07 -30.06 32.29
N ASP A 76 -7.38 -28.92 32.41
CA ASP A 76 -7.77 -27.69 31.73
C ASP A 76 -7.06 -27.56 30.37
N PRO A 77 -7.77 -27.79 29.24
CA PRO A 77 -7.18 -27.63 27.91
C PRO A 77 -6.92 -26.16 27.55
N GLY A 78 -7.50 -25.20 28.28
CA GLY A 78 -7.38 -23.77 28.02
C GLY A 78 -6.05 -23.17 28.47
N ILE A 79 -5.31 -23.85 29.35
CA ILE A 79 -3.99 -23.39 29.82
C ILE A 79 -2.83 -24.05 29.08
N VAL A 80 -3.06 -25.06 28.24
CA VAL A 80 -2.00 -25.80 27.55
C VAL A 80 -2.11 -25.63 26.04
N ARG A 81 -0.99 -25.37 25.38
CA ARG A 81 -0.92 -25.37 23.92
C ARG A 81 0.40 -25.94 23.41
N TRP A 82 0.36 -26.47 22.20
CA TRP A 82 1.57 -26.84 21.47
C TRP A 82 2.29 -25.57 21.00
N ALA A 83 3.47 -25.31 21.59
CA ALA A 83 4.41 -24.34 21.04
C ALA A 83 5.10 -24.92 19.79
N PHE A 84 5.37 -26.23 19.80
CA PHE A 84 5.80 -26.98 18.63
C PHE A 84 5.37 -28.44 18.69
N HIS A 85 4.86 -28.96 17.58
CA HIS A 85 4.61 -30.37 17.36
C HIS A 85 4.96 -30.74 15.91
N PRO A 86 5.79 -31.77 15.66
CA PRO A 86 6.26 -32.11 14.31
C PRO A 86 5.11 -32.30 13.30
N GLN A 87 4.04 -32.99 13.70
CA GLN A 87 2.90 -33.21 12.80
C GLN A 87 2.14 -31.93 12.44
N PHE A 88 2.13 -30.92 13.33
CA PHE A 88 1.53 -29.63 13.03
C PHE A 88 2.42 -28.81 12.09
N ALA A 89 3.74 -28.89 12.26
CA ALA A 89 4.70 -28.29 11.33
C ALA A 89 4.54 -28.89 9.92
N ASP A 90 4.44 -30.22 9.82
CA ASP A 90 4.22 -30.91 8.54
C ASP A 90 2.89 -30.51 7.90
N LEU A 91 1.81 -30.45 8.68
CA LEU A 91 0.51 -30.02 8.19
C LEU A 91 0.55 -28.57 7.70
N LYS A 92 1.17 -27.67 8.46
CA LYS A 92 1.34 -26.26 8.09
C LYS A 92 2.12 -26.13 6.78
N ALA A 93 3.19 -26.91 6.61
CA ALA A 93 3.97 -26.92 5.37
C ALA A 93 3.13 -27.43 4.18
N LYS A 94 2.34 -28.49 4.36
CA LYS A 94 1.44 -29.01 3.32
C LYS A 94 0.39 -27.98 2.91
N VAL A 95 -0.27 -27.35 3.88
CA VAL A 95 -1.27 -26.30 3.62
C VAL A 95 -0.63 -25.11 2.90
N HIS A 96 0.55 -24.68 3.34
CA HIS A 96 1.26 -23.58 2.72
C HIS A 96 1.60 -23.90 1.26
N ASN A 97 2.19 -25.06 0.99
CA ASN A 97 2.55 -25.48 -0.37
C ASN A 97 1.32 -25.59 -1.27
N GLU A 98 0.22 -26.13 -0.76
CA GLU A 98 -1.03 -26.25 -1.53
C GLU A 98 -1.64 -24.88 -1.83
N LEU A 99 -1.67 -23.96 -0.85
CA LEU A 99 -2.14 -22.60 -1.07
C LEU A 99 -1.25 -21.86 -2.07
N SER A 100 0.08 -21.97 -1.95
CA SER A 100 1.03 -21.39 -2.90
C SER A 100 0.83 -21.94 -4.31
N ARG A 101 0.60 -23.24 -4.45
CA ARG A 101 0.28 -23.89 -5.73
C ARG A 101 -1.00 -23.33 -6.33
N GLN A 102 -2.08 -23.24 -5.56
CA GLN A 102 -3.36 -22.69 -6.02
C GLN A 102 -3.25 -21.22 -6.41
N ILE A 103 -2.50 -20.41 -5.65
CA ILE A 103 -2.23 -19.01 -6.02
C ILE A 103 -1.47 -18.95 -7.34
N TYR A 104 -0.43 -19.78 -7.50
CA TYR A 104 0.35 -19.81 -8.74
C TYR A 104 -0.51 -20.22 -9.95
N GLU A 105 -1.30 -21.28 -9.81
CA GLU A 105 -2.19 -21.75 -10.87
C GLU A 105 -3.31 -20.74 -11.19
N SER A 106 -3.86 -20.09 -10.16
CA SER A 106 -4.84 -19.02 -10.36
C SER A 106 -4.21 -17.83 -11.08
N THR A 107 -2.98 -17.45 -10.73
CA THR A 107 -2.24 -16.37 -11.37
C THR A 107 -1.88 -16.72 -12.82
N ASP A 108 -1.42 -17.93 -13.09
CA ASP A 108 -1.10 -18.42 -14.43
C ASP A 108 -2.36 -18.47 -15.30
N ASN A 109 -3.50 -18.93 -14.75
CA ASN A 109 -4.78 -18.89 -15.44
C ASN A 109 -5.27 -17.44 -15.68
N LEU A 110 -5.05 -16.52 -14.75
CA LEU A 110 -5.33 -15.10 -14.95
C LEU A 110 -4.45 -14.51 -16.04
N ILE A 111 -3.16 -14.87 -16.11
CA ILE A 111 -2.23 -14.40 -17.15
C ILE A 111 -2.60 -14.99 -18.52
N LYS A 112 -2.93 -16.29 -18.59
CA LYS A 112 -3.33 -16.96 -19.83
C LYS A 112 -4.66 -16.45 -20.38
N ASN A 113 -5.60 -16.13 -19.50
CA ASN A 113 -6.91 -15.60 -19.87
C ASN A 113 -6.96 -14.07 -19.85
N ALA A 114 -5.89 -13.40 -19.41
CA ALA A 114 -5.76 -11.97 -19.59
C ALA A 114 -5.80 -11.69 -21.09
N PRO A 115 -6.53 -10.66 -21.54
CA PRO A 115 -6.50 -10.27 -22.93
C PRO A 115 -5.03 -10.06 -23.33
N VAL A 116 -4.56 -10.88 -24.28
CA VAL A 116 -3.29 -10.66 -24.95
C VAL A 116 -3.48 -9.38 -25.75
N PHE A 117 -3.18 -8.24 -25.13
CA PHE A 117 -3.06 -6.99 -25.85
C PHE A 117 -1.93 -7.18 -26.87
N GLY A 118 -2.31 -7.08 -28.15
CA GLY A 118 -1.56 -7.40 -29.36
C GLY A 118 -0.04 -7.46 -29.24
N GLN A 119 0.54 -8.51 -29.81
CA GLN A 119 1.95 -8.60 -30.18
C GLN A 119 2.50 -7.22 -30.60
N GLY A 120 3.29 -6.58 -29.73
CA GLY A 120 4.10 -5.40 -30.07
C GLY A 120 3.49 -4.01 -29.85
N ASP A 121 2.24 -3.88 -29.40
CA ASP A 121 1.55 -2.58 -29.31
C ASP A 121 1.38 -2.05 -27.87
N LEU A 122 2.37 -2.31 -27.00
CA LEU A 122 2.41 -1.76 -25.65
C LEU A 122 3.66 -0.91 -25.44
N VAL A 123 3.54 0.11 -24.61
CA VAL A 123 4.61 1.03 -24.20
C VAL A 123 4.59 1.16 -22.68
N PHE A 124 5.77 1.28 -22.07
CA PHE A 124 5.88 1.36 -20.61
C PHE A 124 5.58 2.78 -20.09
N HIS A 125 4.64 2.89 -19.16
CA HIS A 125 4.29 4.10 -18.43
C HIS A 125 4.72 3.98 -16.95
N PRO A 126 5.43 4.98 -16.38
CA PRO A 126 5.98 4.90 -15.03
C PRO A 126 4.97 4.67 -13.89
N TRP A 127 3.69 4.98 -14.10
CA TRP A 127 2.61 4.75 -13.13
C TRP A 127 1.70 3.56 -13.42
N PHE A 128 1.65 3.07 -14.66
CA PHE A 128 0.66 2.06 -15.10
C PHE A 128 1.31 0.77 -15.61
N GLY A 129 2.64 0.71 -15.70
CA GLY A 129 3.30 -0.42 -16.35
C GLY A 129 3.03 -0.40 -17.85
N LEU A 130 2.57 -1.49 -18.44
CA LEU A 130 2.35 -1.57 -19.88
C LEU A 130 1.00 -0.95 -20.28
N MET A 131 1.03 -0.01 -21.22
CA MET A 131 -0.15 0.68 -21.77
C MET A 131 -0.21 0.53 -23.29
N PRO A 132 -1.39 0.68 -23.93
CA PRO A 132 -1.51 0.71 -25.38
C PRO A 132 -0.56 1.71 -26.06
N LYS A 133 0.06 1.29 -27.17
CA LYS A 133 0.89 2.12 -28.05
C LYS A 133 0.05 3.07 -28.90
N ASP A 134 -1.15 2.65 -29.30
CA ASP A 134 -2.11 3.51 -29.97
C ASP A 134 -2.55 4.67 -29.06
N ILE A 135 -2.65 5.88 -29.64
CA ILE A 135 -2.92 7.11 -28.88
C ILE A 135 -4.36 7.12 -28.35
N LYS A 136 -5.34 6.65 -29.13
CA LYS A 136 -6.75 6.67 -28.74
C LYS A 136 -7.04 5.65 -27.65
N ALA A 137 -6.61 4.40 -27.84
CA ALA A 137 -6.75 3.33 -26.85
C ALA A 137 -6.04 3.69 -25.53
N ARG A 138 -4.90 4.40 -25.60
CA ARG A 138 -4.22 4.90 -24.40
C ARG A 138 -5.02 5.98 -23.68
N GLN A 139 -5.66 6.91 -24.40
CA GLN A 139 -6.49 7.94 -23.75
C GLN A 139 -7.71 7.32 -23.07
N GLU A 140 -8.35 6.32 -23.69
CA GLU A 140 -9.45 5.57 -23.07
C GLU A 140 -9.00 4.89 -21.78
N PHE A 141 -7.85 4.21 -21.79
CA PHE A 141 -7.25 3.62 -20.59
C PHE A 141 -6.94 4.66 -19.51
N LEU A 142 -6.38 5.82 -19.87
CA LEU A 142 -6.11 6.88 -18.89
C LEU A 142 -7.40 7.44 -18.28
N ASN A 143 -8.48 7.50 -19.06
CA ASN A 143 -9.76 8.03 -18.58
C ASN A 143 -10.52 7.05 -17.67
N SER A 144 -10.19 5.74 -17.64
CA SER A 144 -10.79 4.81 -16.68
C SER A 144 -10.26 5.00 -15.26
N ASP A 145 -8.97 5.37 -15.14
CA ASP A 145 -8.23 5.33 -13.87
C ASP A 145 -7.95 6.72 -13.28
N PHE A 146 -8.18 7.79 -14.05
CA PHE A 146 -8.06 9.17 -13.57
C PHE A 146 -9.40 9.89 -13.52
N ALA A 147 -9.46 10.91 -12.65
CA ALA A 147 -10.46 11.95 -12.76
C ALA A 147 -10.38 12.67 -14.13
N GLU A 148 -11.49 13.24 -14.56
CA GLU A 148 -11.59 14.03 -15.79
C GLU A 148 -10.44 15.05 -15.89
N PRO A 149 -9.70 15.07 -17.03
CA PRO A 149 -8.60 16.00 -17.21
C PRO A 149 -9.07 17.45 -17.22
N LEU A 150 -8.27 18.33 -16.65
CA LEU A 150 -8.38 19.76 -16.92
C LEU A 150 -7.73 20.03 -18.28
N GLU A 151 -8.51 20.57 -19.21
CA GLU A 151 -8.07 20.84 -20.58
C GLU A 151 -7.99 22.34 -20.86
N PHE A 152 -6.87 22.78 -21.44
CA PHE A 152 -6.66 24.17 -21.81
C PHE A 152 -6.10 24.28 -23.23
N PRO A 153 -6.68 25.14 -24.09
CA PRO A 153 -6.15 25.35 -25.42
C PRO A 153 -4.96 26.32 -25.38
N LEU A 154 -3.85 25.88 -25.97
CA LEU A 154 -2.64 26.65 -26.20
C LEU A 154 -2.62 27.22 -27.62
N ARG A 155 -1.66 28.10 -27.91
CA ARG A 155 -1.46 28.62 -29.27
C ARG A 155 -1.07 27.49 -30.24
N GLY A 156 -1.39 27.68 -31.52
CA GLY A 156 -0.97 26.75 -32.58
C GLY A 156 -1.70 25.41 -32.57
N CYS A 157 -2.96 25.38 -32.13
CA CYS A 157 -3.82 24.19 -32.13
C CYS A 157 -3.26 23.02 -31.30
N VAL A 158 -2.72 23.34 -30.12
CA VAL A 158 -2.28 22.36 -29.13
C VAL A 158 -3.17 22.47 -27.90
N THR A 159 -3.61 21.35 -27.37
CA THR A 159 -4.31 21.28 -26.07
C THR A 159 -3.39 20.65 -25.04
N ILE A 160 -3.25 21.29 -23.88
CA ILE A 160 -2.65 20.69 -22.70
C ILE A 160 -3.76 20.07 -21.85
N LYS A 161 -3.56 18.81 -21.45
CA LYS A 161 -4.42 18.11 -20.50
C LYS A 161 -3.64 17.84 -19.22
N ILE A 162 -4.25 18.13 -18.08
CA ILE A 162 -3.64 18.04 -16.75
C ILE A 162 -4.51 17.13 -15.89
N ARG A 163 -3.90 16.07 -15.34
CA ARG A 163 -4.57 15.12 -14.43
C ARG A 163 -3.80 15.04 -13.12
N GLN A 164 -4.49 15.12 -11.99
CA GLN A 164 -3.88 14.82 -10.69
C GLN A 164 -3.82 13.31 -10.49
N HIS A 165 -2.72 12.79 -9.94
CA HIS A 165 -2.64 11.38 -9.58
C HIS A 165 -3.64 11.05 -8.48
N ALA A 166 -4.37 9.92 -8.63
CA ALA A 166 -5.42 9.51 -7.69
C ALA A 166 -4.93 9.37 -6.23
N LEU A 167 -3.75 8.75 -6.04
CA LEU A 167 -3.14 8.54 -4.72
C LEU A 167 -2.10 9.59 -4.31
N LEU A 168 -1.33 10.14 -5.26
CA LEU A 168 -0.19 11.02 -4.98
C LEU A 168 -0.59 12.49 -5.19
N LYS A 169 -0.97 13.17 -4.10
CA LYS A 169 -1.52 14.54 -4.16
C LYS A 169 -0.58 15.59 -4.74
N ASP A 170 0.73 15.36 -4.70
CA ASP A 170 1.80 16.26 -5.18
C ASP A 170 2.25 15.97 -6.62
N SER A 171 1.52 15.08 -7.31
CA SER A 171 1.95 14.50 -8.58
C SER A 171 0.91 14.67 -9.67
N TRP A 172 1.37 15.09 -10.86
CA TRP A 172 0.51 15.47 -11.99
C TRP A 172 0.97 14.79 -13.28
N LEU A 173 0.03 14.23 -14.03
CA LEU A 173 0.24 13.79 -15.40
C LEU A 173 -0.16 14.92 -16.35
N ILE A 174 0.79 15.32 -17.19
CA ILE A 174 0.61 16.35 -18.19
C ILE A 174 0.75 15.72 -19.57
N SER A 175 -0.17 16.02 -20.48
CA SER A 175 -0.10 15.55 -21.86
C SER A 175 -0.41 16.68 -22.83
N PHE A 176 0.32 16.74 -23.94
CA PHE A 176 0.07 17.68 -25.03
C PHE A 176 -0.48 16.95 -26.26
N VAL A 177 -1.54 17.50 -26.85
CA VAL A 177 -2.22 16.90 -28.01
C VAL A 177 -2.35 17.96 -29.11
N ASP A 178 -1.85 17.66 -30.31
CA ASP A 178 -2.14 18.44 -31.51
C ASP A 178 -3.60 18.18 -31.92
N THR A 179 -4.45 19.21 -31.91
CA THR A 179 -5.89 19.03 -32.18
C THR A 179 -6.19 18.98 -33.67
N GLU A 180 -5.57 19.85 -34.48
CA GLU A 180 -5.86 19.97 -35.92
C GLU A 180 -4.64 20.49 -36.74
N ALA A 181 -3.43 20.52 -36.17
CA ALA A 181 -2.29 21.17 -36.81
C ALA A 181 -1.66 20.30 -37.93
N PRO A 182 -1.35 20.86 -39.12
CA PRO A 182 -0.65 20.14 -40.19
C PRO A 182 0.82 19.83 -39.87
N ILE A 183 1.37 20.47 -38.82
CA ILE A 183 2.73 20.25 -38.31
C ILE A 183 2.61 19.98 -36.81
N PRO A 184 3.13 18.86 -36.28
CA PRO A 184 3.05 18.55 -34.86
C PRO A 184 3.85 19.55 -34.03
N ARG A 185 3.19 20.15 -33.02
CA ARG A 185 3.74 21.19 -32.14
C ARG A 185 3.71 20.80 -30.67
N ALA A 186 3.00 19.74 -30.30
CA ALA A 186 2.94 19.24 -28.93
C ALA A 186 4.34 19.03 -28.29
N GLY A 187 5.33 18.54 -29.06
CA GLY A 187 6.71 18.37 -28.59
C GLY A 187 7.45 19.67 -28.22
N VAL A 188 7.07 20.80 -28.82
CA VAL A 188 7.63 22.12 -28.46
C VAL A 188 7.14 22.52 -27.07
N TYR A 189 5.84 22.35 -26.81
CA TYR A 189 5.25 22.67 -25.51
C TYR A 189 5.74 21.76 -24.39
N ASP A 190 6.01 20.50 -24.70
CA ASP A 190 6.65 19.56 -23.79
C ASP A 190 8.00 20.08 -23.28
N SER A 191 8.85 20.53 -24.22
CA SER A 191 10.17 21.11 -23.92
C SER A 191 10.05 22.41 -23.10
N LEU A 192 9.17 23.32 -23.52
CA LEU A 192 8.92 24.59 -22.82
C LEU A 192 8.40 24.39 -21.39
N LEU A 193 7.56 23.39 -21.17
CA LEU A 193 7.07 23.07 -19.82
C LEU A 193 8.21 22.54 -18.94
N SER A 194 9.12 21.75 -19.50
CA SER A 194 10.29 21.26 -18.76
C SER A 194 11.16 22.42 -18.28
N GLU A 195 11.42 23.41 -19.14
CA GLU A 195 12.19 24.61 -18.79
C GLU A 195 11.46 25.45 -17.73
N HIS A 196 10.15 25.68 -17.90
CA HIS A 196 9.33 26.43 -16.95
C HIS A 196 9.36 25.81 -15.54
N LEU A 197 9.13 24.50 -15.45
CA LEU A 197 9.12 23.80 -14.17
C LEU A 197 10.52 23.75 -13.54
N GLY A 198 11.56 23.57 -14.35
CA GLY A 198 12.94 23.59 -13.88
C GLY A 198 13.34 24.94 -13.28
N ALA A 199 12.92 26.05 -13.90
CA ALA A 199 13.16 27.40 -13.37
C ALA A 199 12.47 27.65 -12.02
N GLU A 200 11.34 27.00 -11.77
CA GLU A 200 10.62 27.07 -10.49
C GLU A 200 11.05 25.99 -9.47
N GLY A 201 12.10 25.20 -9.78
CA GLY A 201 12.66 24.19 -8.88
C GLY A 201 11.88 22.86 -8.86
N TYR A 202 10.91 22.67 -9.74
CA TYR A 202 10.13 21.44 -9.83
C TYR A 202 10.81 20.39 -10.71
N ARG A 203 10.72 19.14 -10.29
CA ARG A 203 11.21 18.00 -11.08
C ARG A 203 10.08 17.46 -11.94
N SER A 204 10.41 17.27 -13.21
CA SER A 204 9.48 16.68 -14.15
C SER A 204 10.20 15.74 -15.09
N SER A 205 9.59 14.59 -15.37
CA SER A 205 10.19 13.51 -16.14
C SER A 205 9.37 13.28 -17.40
N TYR A 206 10.04 13.39 -18.55
CA TYR A 206 9.53 12.93 -19.84
C TYR A 206 9.79 11.43 -19.98
N PHE A 207 8.84 10.69 -20.56
CA PHE A 207 8.99 9.25 -20.72
C PHE A 207 8.68 8.76 -22.15
N GLY A 208 8.86 9.62 -23.16
CA GLY A 208 8.97 9.17 -24.56
C GLY A 208 7.66 8.88 -25.28
N ILE A 209 6.52 9.02 -24.62
CA ILE A 209 5.23 8.55 -25.13
C ILE A 209 4.25 9.72 -25.26
N GLY A 210 3.91 10.10 -26.49
CA GLY A 210 2.77 11.00 -26.79
C GLY A 210 2.83 12.36 -26.09
N HIS A 211 4.02 12.95 -25.95
CA HIS A 211 4.22 14.26 -25.29
C HIS A 211 3.64 14.30 -23.87
N MET A 212 3.88 13.23 -23.11
CA MET A 212 3.45 13.10 -21.72
C MET A 212 4.60 13.23 -20.74
N ARG A 213 4.32 13.87 -19.60
CA ARG A 213 5.26 14.07 -18.51
C ARG A 213 4.60 13.89 -17.16
N ILE A 214 5.40 13.43 -16.21
CA ILE A 214 5.04 13.41 -14.80
C ILE A 214 5.74 14.56 -14.11
N VAL A 215 4.98 15.41 -13.43
CA VAL A 215 5.49 16.46 -12.53
C VAL A 215 5.33 15.95 -11.10
N ARG A 216 6.39 15.99 -10.29
CA ARG A 216 6.35 15.57 -8.88
C ARG A 216 6.78 16.71 -7.95
N GLY A 217 6.28 16.67 -6.72
CA GLY A 217 6.58 17.67 -5.68
C GLY A 217 5.83 19.00 -5.87
N ALA A 218 4.86 19.05 -6.79
CA ALA A 218 3.98 20.20 -6.95
C ALA A 218 2.72 19.97 -6.11
N ASN A 219 2.71 20.49 -4.88
CA ASN A 219 1.58 20.34 -3.95
C ASN A 219 0.29 21.06 -4.42
N THR A 220 0.41 21.95 -5.41
CA THR A 220 -0.70 22.65 -6.05
C THR A 220 -0.54 22.61 -7.56
N ILE A 221 -1.64 22.82 -8.30
CA ILE A 221 -1.63 22.92 -9.77
C ILE A 221 -1.07 24.26 -10.28
N SER A 222 -0.91 25.26 -9.41
CA SER A 222 -0.58 26.64 -9.77
C SER A 222 0.66 26.79 -10.68
N PRO A 223 1.79 26.09 -10.44
CA PRO A 223 2.96 26.16 -11.32
C PRO A 223 2.64 25.79 -12.77
N ILE A 224 1.75 24.81 -12.97
CA ILE A 224 1.32 24.35 -14.29
C ILE A 224 0.35 25.36 -14.90
N LEU A 225 -0.56 25.94 -14.10
CA LEU A 225 -1.48 26.97 -14.61
C LEU A 225 -0.77 28.27 -15.03
N HIS A 226 0.33 28.65 -14.37
CA HIS A 226 1.15 29.78 -14.81
C HIS A 226 1.72 29.55 -16.21
N PHE A 227 2.18 28.33 -16.48
CA PHE A 227 2.60 27.93 -17.82
C PHE A 227 1.44 28.03 -18.83
N VAL A 228 0.26 27.50 -18.48
CA VAL A 228 -0.94 27.59 -19.34
C VAL A 228 -1.24 29.05 -19.69
N GLN A 229 -1.27 29.94 -18.70
CA GLN A 229 -1.58 31.36 -18.91
C GLN A 229 -0.59 32.04 -19.86
N ARG A 230 0.70 31.72 -19.75
CA ARG A 230 1.75 32.27 -20.62
C ARG A 230 1.57 31.88 -22.09
N TYR A 231 1.07 30.67 -22.35
CA TYR A 231 0.98 30.08 -23.69
C TYR A 231 -0.44 29.89 -24.22
N ALA A 232 -1.43 30.37 -23.47
CA ALA A 232 -2.82 30.27 -23.83
C ALA A 232 -3.10 30.96 -25.18
N SER A 233 -4.04 30.39 -25.93
CA SER A 233 -4.60 31.02 -27.11
C SER A 233 -5.36 32.30 -26.70
N PRO A 234 -5.37 33.38 -27.51
CA PRO A 234 -6.04 34.65 -27.18
C PRO A 234 -7.52 34.51 -26.78
N ILE A 235 -8.17 33.40 -27.15
CA ILE A 235 -9.56 33.07 -26.80
C ILE A 235 -9.73 32.80 -25.28
N VAL A 236 -8.71 32.25 -24.60
CA VAL A 236 -8.78 31.93 -23.15
C VAL A 236 -8.62 33.17 -22.28
N THR A 237 -7.86 34.16 -22.73
CA THR A 237 -7.64 35.41 -21.97
C THR A 237 -8.93 36.21 -21.76
N ALA A 238 -9.95 35.99 -22.61
CA ALA A 238 -11.27 36.61 -22.50
C ALA A 238 -12.21 35.90 -21.51
N GLN A 239 -12.05 34.59 -21.30
CA GLN A 239 -12.86 33.83 -20.32
C GLN A 239 -12.27 33.90 -18.90
N ALA A 240 -10.94 33.90 -18.73
CA ALA A 240 -10.30 34.04 -17.42
C ALA A 240 -10.57 35.42 -16.75
N LYS A 241 -10.85 36.47 -17.54
CA LYS A 241 -11.28 37.78 -17.02
C LYS A 241 -12.74 37.83 -16.55
N ARG A 242 -13.54 36.79 -16.81
CA ARG A 242 -14.99 36.75 -16.49
C ARG A 242 -15.35 35.84 -15.33
N THR A 243 -14.41 35.11 -14.74
CA THR A 243 -14.68 34.25 -13.57
C THR A 243 -14.08 34.89 -12.32
N PRO A 244 -14.89 35.38 -11.35
CA PRO A 244 -14.39 35.87 -10.08
C PRO A 244 -13.79 34.71 -9.26
N PRO A 245 -12.88 35.01 -8.32
CA PRO A 245 -12.19 34.00 -7.53
C PRO A 245 -13.12 33.50 -6.43
N HIS A 246 -13.85 32.42 -6.69
CA HIS A 246 -14.48 31.64 -5.63
C HIS A 246 -13.94 30.22 -5.70
N LEU A 247 -12.93 29.98 -4.86
CA LEU A 247 -12.66 28.75 -4.11
C LEU A 247 -11.34 28.97 -3.35
N ALA A 248 -11.38 29.91 -2.42
CA ALA A 248 -10.43 29.99 -1.33
C ALA A 248 -11.20 29.74 -0.03
N ASN A 249 -10.75 28.71 0.68
CA ASN A 249 -10.87 28.50 2.12
C ASN A 249 -12.25 28.23 2.70
N THR A 250 -12.51 26.95 2.94
CA THR A 250 -13.23 26.51 4.13
C THR A 250 -12.36 26.83 5.35
N GLU A 251 -12.82 27.67 6.27
CA GLU A 251 -12.65 27.50 7.73
C GLU A 251 -13.40 28.59 8.55
N ILE A 252 -14.31 28.11 9.41
CA ILE A 252 -14.58 28.52 10.80
C ILE A 252 -14.95 29.99 11.10
N ALA A 253 -16.20 30.20 11.54
CA ALA A 253 -16.51 31.13 12.63
C ALA A 253 -17.80 30.72 13.36
N GLN A 254 -17.66 30.19 14.58
CA GLN A 254 -18.66 30.34 15.63
C GLN A 254 -18.62 31.79 16.12
N SER A 255 -19.77 32.45 16.28
CA SER A 255 -20.25 32.99 17.56
C SER A 255 -21.34 34.08 17.42
N THR A 256 -22.37 33.92 18.26
CA THR A 256 -23.08 34.97 19.03
C THR A 256 -24.03 35.99 18.39
N GLY A 257 -25.23 36.09 18.99
CA GLY A 257 -26.02 37.34 19.12
C GLY A 257 -27.32 37.37 18.32
N SER A 258 -28.44 36.76 18.76
CA SER A 258 -29.46 37.28 19.70
C SER A 258 -30.43 38.34 19.13
N ILE A 259 -31.75 38.10 19.34
CA ILE A 259 -32.88 39.06 19.56
C ILE A 259 -33.47 39.73 18.28
N ASP A 260 -34.79 39.84 18.03
CA ASP A 260 -36.02 39.44 18.73
C ASP A 260 -37.28 39.54 17.81
N TYR A 261 -38.30 38.75 18.19
CA TYR A 261 -39.77 38.89 18.13
C TYR A 261 -40.56 39.55 16.97
N LYS A 262 -41.59 38.80 16.51
CA LYS A 262 -43.05 39.10 16.61
C LYS A 262 -43.84 37.90 16.03
N VAL A 263 -44.54 37.07 16.81
CA VAL A 263 -45.94 37.20 17.30
C VAL A 263 -46.92 37.70 16.24
N SER A 264 -47.64 36.76 15.62
CA SER A 264 -49.11 36.60 15.69
C SER A 264 -49.47 35.19 15.22
#